data_AF-A0A068X1T7-F1
#
_entry.id   AF-A0A068X1T7-F1
#
_cell.length_a   1.000
_cell.length_b   1.000
_cell.length_c   1.000
_cell.angle_alpha   90.00
_cell.angle_beta   90.00
_cell.angle_gamma   90.00
#
_symmetry.space_group_name_H-M   'P 1'
#
loop_
_entity.id
_entity.type
_entity.pdbx_description
1 polymer ?
#
loop_
_entity_poly.entity_id
_entity_poly.type
_entity_poly.pdbx_seq_one_letter_code
_entity_poly.pdbx_strand_id
1 'polypeptide(L)'
;MWWAFTTPIFLPCTLEKTFEHNRAVEKVDMDLELPWNELRSANRSRLGKLSVGFIAYYANFEFARWNISILNGRPLAANVAIQHLLFIEQAFKILVEEPYNKGNVAHTVCDEAVFGKIRRAFTRTDEVLRAQKSLKFL
;
A
#
# COMPACT_ATOMS: atom_id res chain seq x y z
N MET A 1 -16.73 1.59 5.42
CA MET A 1 -17.07 0.32 4.73
C MET A 1 -15.77 -0.49 4.60
N TRP A 2 -15.46 -1.28 5.63
CA TRP A 2 -14.12 -1.84 5.90
C TRP A 2 -13.91 -3.28 5.40
N TRP A 3 -14.84 -3.83 4.61
CA TRP A 3 -14.89 -5.27 4.33
C TRP A 3 -13.94 -5.77 3.23
N ALA A 4 -13.21 -4.88 2.54
CA ALA A 4 -12.29 -5.30 1.48
C ALA A 4 -10.93 -5.82 2.02
N PHE A 5 -10.62 -5.59 3.30
CA PHE A 5 -9.32 -5.96 3.92
C PHE A 5 -9.46 -6.85 5.17
N THR A 6 -10.67 -7.32 5.51
CA THR A 6 -10.91 -8.18 6.69
C THR A 6 -10.62 -9.67 6.45
N THR A 7 -10.18 -10.05 5.26
CA THR A 7 -9.53 -11.35 5.01
C THR A 7 -8.05 -11.08 4.75
N PRO A 8 -7.12 -11.84 5.34
CA PRO A 8 -5.69 -11.54 5.23
C PRO A 8 -5.30 -11.57 3.74
N ILE A 9 -4.95 -10.40 3.21
CA ILE A 9 -4.57 -10.20 1.82
C ILE A 9 -3.04 -10.22 1.74
N PHE A 10 -2.57 -11.31 1.12
CA PHE A 10 -1.48 -11.44 0.16
C PHE A 10 -0.01 -11.48 0.60
N LEU A 11 0.39 -11.00 1.77
CA LEU A 11 1.66 -11.41 2.39
C LEU A 11 1.46 -11.29 3.90
N PRO A 12 1.55 -12.38 4.67
CA PRO A 12 1.61 -12.26 6.11
C PRO A 12 2.87 -11.48 6.47
N CYS A 13 2.72 -10.54 7.40
CA CYS A 13 3.79 -9.75 8.03
C CYS A 13 4.89 -10.64 8.67
N THR A 14 4.71 -11.97 8.64
CA THR A 14 5.59 -12.98 9.23
C THR A 14 6.94 -13.15 8.52
N LEU A 15 7.12 -12.56 7.32
CA LEU A 15 8.42 -12.57 6.64
C LEU A 15 9.47 -11.66 7.29
N GLU A 16 9.10 -10.81 8.25
CA GLU A 16 10.03 -9.94 9.00
C GLU A 16 11.23 -10.69 9.59
N LYS A 17 11.04 -11.92 10.08
CA LYS A 17 12.15 -12.72 10.64
C LYS A 17 13.13 -13.23 9.59
N THR A 18 12.72 -13.26 8.33
CA THR A 18 13.52 -13.80 7.23
C THR A 18 14.33 -12.71 6.54
N PHE A 19 13.77 -11.50 6.51
CA PHE A 19 14.36 -10.31 5.92
C PHE A 19 14.72 -9.31 7.03
N GLU A 20 15.73 -9.63 7.83
CA GLU A 20 16.23 -8.69 8.85
C GLU A 20 17.08 -7.60 8.20
N HIS A 21 16.75 -6.32 8.41
CA HIS A 21 17.49 -5.21 7.79
C HIS A 21 18.96 -5.10 8.26
N ASN A 22 19.29 -5.67 9.42
CA ASN A 22 20.64 -5.68 9.99
C ASN A 22 21.49 -6.87 9.51
N ARG A 23 20.94 -7.73 8.63
CA ARG A 23 21.66 -8.86 8.08
C ARG A 23 22.67 -8.35 7.04
N ALA A 24 23.89 -8.85 7.10
CA ALA A 24 24.91 -8.58 6.08
C ALA A 24 24.38 -9.00 4.70
N VAL A 25 24.63 -8.20 3.66
CA VAL A 25 24.08 -8.40 2.32
C VAL A 25 24.47 -9.78 1.77
N GLU A 26 25.67 -10.24 2.06
CA GLU A 26 26.18 -11.55 1.62
C GLU A 26 25.45 -12.72 2.28
N LYS A 27 24.71 -12.47 3.36
CA LYS A 27 23.91 -13.47 4.05
C LYS A 27 22.45 -13.47 3.59
N VAL A 28 22.03 -12.54 2.74
CA VAL A 28 20.69 -12.56 2.15
C VAL A 28 20.63 -13.73 1.18
N ASP A 29 19.75 -14.67 1.47
CA ASP A 29 19.53 -15.83 0.62
C ASP A 29 18.61 -15.43 -0.54
N MET A 30 19.18 -15.30 -1.73
CA MET A 30 18.46 -14.94 -2.95
C MET A 30 17.67 -16.12 -3.53
N ASP A 31 18.02 -17.35 -3.13
CA ASP A 31 17.38 -18.59 -3.57
C ASP A 31 16.39 -19.12 -2.52
N LEU A 32 16.13 -18.34 -1.48
CA LEU A 32 15.20 -18.67 -0.42
C LEU A 32 13.83 -19.03 -0.99
N GLU A 33 13.44 -20.29 -0.79
CA GLU A 33 12.07 -20.72 -1.05
C GLU A 33 11.13 -20.14 0.01
N LEU A 34 10.21 -19.28 -0.42
CA LEU A 34 9.17 -18.77 0.46
C LEU A 34 8.21 -19.89 0.86
N PRO A 35 7.64 -19.86 2.08
CA PRO A 35 6.68 -20.86 2.54
C PRO A 35 5.32 -20.66 1.85
N TRP A 36 5.24 -20.94 0.54
CA TRP A 36 4.08 -20.64 -0.31
C TRP A 36 2.76 -21.19 0.22
N ASN A 37 2.80 -22.34 0.90
CA ASN A 37 1.64 -22.95 1.53
C ASN A 37 1.07 -22.10 2.68
N GLU A 38 1.92 -21.44 3.45
CA GLU A 38 1.54 -20.53 4.55
C GLU A 38 1.12 -19.15 4.02
N LEU A 39 1.71 -18.72 2.89
CA LEU A 39 1.37 -17.45 2.22
C LEU A 39 0.03 -17.51 1.47
N ARG A 40 -0.59 -18.69 1.37
CA ARG A 40 -1.80 -18.88 0.57
C ARG A 40 -3.00 -18.14 1.17
N SER A 41 -3.44 -17.08 0.50
CA SER A 41 -4.63 -16.34 0.93
C SER A 41 -5.91 -17.20 0.84
N ALA A 42 -6.79 -17.02 1.83
CA ALA A 42 -8.16 -17.54 1.80
C ALA A 42 -9.08 -16.74 0.86
N ASN A 43 -8.65 -15.58 0.36
CA ASN A 43 -9.44 -14.77 -0.56
C ASN A 43 -9.69 -15.53 -1.87
N ARG A 44 -10.95 -15.52 -2.34
CA ARG A 44 -11.40 -16.15 -3.60
C ARG A 44 -12.00 -15.15 -4.58
N SER A 45 -11.79 -13.85 -4.34
CA SER A 45 -12.26 -12.79 -5.22
C SER A 45 -11.58 -12.88 -6.58
N ARG A 46 -12.36 -12.72 -7.65
CA ARG A 46 -11.82 -12.61 -9.01
C ARG A 46 -10.96 -11.35 -9.13
N LEU A 47 -9.94 -11.38 -9.99
CA LEU A 47 -9.04 -10.26 -10.22
C LEU A 47 -9.80 -8.95 -10.49
N GLY A 48 -10.80 -8.96 -11.37
CA GLY A 48 -11.60 -7.76 -11.65
C GLY A 48 -12.30 -7.17 -10.41
N LYS A 49 -12.73 -8.01 -9.45
CA LYS A 49 -13.29 -7.54 -8.17
C LYS A 49 -12.21 -6.92 -7.29
N LEU A 50 -11.01 -7.49 -7.26
CA LEU A 50 -9.87 -6.92 -6.54
C LEU A 50 -9.44 -5.58 -7.15
N SER A 51 -9.37 -5.48 -8.48
CA SER A 51 -9.04 -4.24 -9.19
C SER A 51 -10.06 -3.13 -8.91
N VAL A 52 -11.36 -3.42 -9.00
CA VAL A 52 -12.41 -2.45 -8.64
C VAL A 52 -12.29 -2.05 -7.16
N GLY A 53 -12.07 -3.02 -6.27
CA GLY A 53 -11.87 -2.75 -4.85
C GLY A 53 -10.66 -1.86 -4.55
N PHE A 54 -9.54 -2.07 -5.26
CA PHE A 54 -8.32 -1.26 -5.15
C PHE A 54 -8.58 0.19 -5.56
N ILE A 55 -9.23 0.40 -6.71
CA ILE A 55 -9.58 1.73 -7.19
C ILE A 55 -10.52 2.43 -6.20
N ALA A 56 -11.59 1.75 -5.79
CA ALA A 56 -12.56 2.30 -4.84
C ALA A 56 -11.92 2.64 -3.48
N TYR A 57 -10.98 1.83 -3.02
CA TYR A 57 -10.25 2.07 -1.78
C TYR A 57 -9.44 3.37 -1.85
N TYR A 58 -8.55 3.51 -2.85
CA TYR A 58 -7.69 4.69 -2.95
C TYR A 58 -8.41 5.95 -3.44
N ALA A 59 -9.55 5.82 -4.11
CA ALA A 59 -10.44 6.95 -4.40
C ALA A 59 -10.99 7.60 -3.12
N ASN A 60 -11.09 6.85 -2.01
CA ASN A 60 -11.63 7.30 -0.73
C ASN A 60 -10.58 7.34 0.39
N PHE A 61 -9.32 7.04 0.11
CA PHE A 61 -8.26 6.97 1.12
C PHE A 61 -7.85 8.37 1.60
N GLU A 62 -7.85 8.57 2.92
CA GLU A 62 -7.49 9.84 3.55
C GLU A 62 -5.97 9.98 3.71
N PHE A 63 -5.26 10.29 2.61
CA PHE A 63 -3.79 10.40 2.57
C PHE A 63 -3.18 11.38 3.60
N ALA A 64 -3.95 12.39 4.02
CA ALA A 64 -3.51 13.33 5.05
C ALA A 64 -3.51 12.72 6.48
N ARG A 65 -4.26 11.65 6.69
CA ARG A 65 -4.44 11.02 8.01
C ARG A 65 -3.74 9.68 8.14
N TRP A 66 -3.49 9.00 7.02
CA TRP A 66 -3.01 7.63 7.02
C TRP A 66 -1.75 7.46 6.18
N ASN A 67 -0.78 6.74 6.76
CA ASN A 67 0.38 6.17 6.11
C ASN A 67 0.07 4.75 5.63
N ILE A 68 0.53 4.39 4.44
CA ILE A 68 0.43 3.04 3.90
C ILE A 68 1.62 2.22 4.44
N SER A 69 1.34 1.28 5.35
CA SER A 69 2.34 0.41 5.97
C SER A 69 2.22 -1.02 5.45
N ILE A 70 3.29 -1.51 4.82
CA ILE A 70 3.38 -2.89 4.34
C ILE A 70 3.70 -3.82 5.51
N LEU A 71 4.62 -3.44 6.39
CA LEU A 71 5.02 -4.23 7.56
C LEU A 71 3.84 -4.56 8.47
N ASN A 72 2.96 -3.59 8.71
CA ASN A 72 1.82 -3.77 9.59
C ASN A 72 0.59 -4.38 8.88
N GLY A 73 0.64 -4.52 7.55
CA GLY A 73 -0.48 -4.99 6.74
C GLY A 73 -1.74 -4.12 6.85
N ARG A 74 -1.62 -2.90 7.38
CA ARG A 74 -2.73 -1.97 7.62
C ARG A 74 -2.24 -0.52 7.60
N PRO A 75 -3.11 0.45 7.28
CA PRO A 75 -2.75 1.85 7.40
C PRO A 75 -2.43 2.24 8.85
N LEU A 76 -1.42 3.08 9.04
CA LEU A 76 -1.05 3.66 10.32
C LEU A 76 -1.36 5.15 10.33
N ALA A 77 -1.64 5.72 11.51
CA ALA A 77 -1.92 7.15 11.60
C ALA A 77 -0.66 7.95 11.18
N ALA A 78 -0.86 8.99 10.37
CA ALA A 78 0.23 9.76 9.78
C ALA A 78 1.12 10.39 10.86
N ASN A 79 0.55 10.81 12.00
CA ASN A 79 1.31 11.34 13.13
C ASN A 79 2.28 10.32 13.75
N VAL A 80 1.99 9.02 13.71
CA VAL A 80 2.89 7.95 14.17
C VAL A 80 4.03 7.74 13.17
N ALA A 81 3.73 7.80 11.88
CA ALA A 81 4.74 7.66 10.82
C ALA A 81 5.67 8.89 10.72
N ILE A 82 5.11 10.09 10.89
CA ILE A 82 5.84 11.36 10.82
C ILE A 82 6.87 11.50 11.94
N GLN A 83 6.62 10.92 13.13
CA GLN A 83 7.61 10.87 14.23
C GLN A 83 8.93 10.17 13.83
N HIS A 84 8.90 9.30 12.82
CA HIS A 84 10.10 8.68 12.27
C HIS A 84 10.72 9.45 11.09
N LEU A 85 9.94 10.32 10.44
CA LEU A 85 10.33 11.11 9.25
C LEU A 85 10.72 12.56 9.59
N LEU A 86 10.97 12.88 10.88
CA LEU A 86 11.11 14.22 11.48
C LEU A 86 12.23 15.15 10.95
N PHE A 87 12.82 14.89 9.79
CA PHE A 87 13.91 15.72 9.26
C PHE A 87 13.69 16.32 7.87
N ILE A 88 12.50 16.17 7.28
CA ILE A 88 12.29 16.67 5.93
C ILE A 88 11.30 17.85 5.95
N GLU A 89 11.80 19.03 5.62
CA GLU A 89 11.05 20.28 5.40
C GLU A 89 10.02 20.18 4.24
N GLN A 90 9.83 19.00 3.66
CA GLN A 90 8.87 18.73 2.59
C GLN A 90 7.61 18.09 3.17
N ALA A 91 6.49 18.80 3.07
CA ALA A 91 5.17 18.26 3.36
C ALA A 91 4.76 17.25 2.27
N PHE A 92 5.21 15.99 2.40
CA PHE A 92 4.80 14.91 1.52
C PHE A 92 3.28 14.78 1.46
N LYS A 93 2.74 14.56 0.26
CA LYS A 93 1.29 14.41 0.05
C LYS A 93 0.81 12.97 0.20
N ILE A 94 1.72 12.02 0.01
CA ILE A 94 1.48 10.59 0.16
C ILE A 94 2.59 10.02 1.05
N LEU A 95 2.19 9.24 2.05
CA LEU A 95 3.09 8.50 2.92
C LEU A 95 2.94 7.00 2.63
N VAL A 96 4.03 6.41 2.15
CA VAL A 96 4.18 4.96 1.99
C VAL A 96 5.46 4.58 2.71
N GLU A 97 5.34 3.76 3.75
CA GLU A 97 6.46 3.26 4.52
C GLU A 97 7.34 2.37 3.65
N GLU A 98 8.66 2.60 3.70
CA GLU A 98 9.63 1.63 3.24
C GLU A 98 9.87 0.60 4.37
N PRO A 99 9.79 -0.71 4.08
CA PRO A 99 9.77 -1.75 5.12
C PRO A 99 11.07 -1.97 5.92
N TYR A 100 12.22 -1.46 5.49
CA TYR A 100 13.52 -1.73 6.13
C TYR A 100 14.28 -0.46 6.53
N ASN A 101 13.94 0.65 5.91
CA ASN A 101 14.46 1.97 6.15
C ASN A 101 13.26 2.85 6.49
N LYS A 102 13.35 3.67 7.54
CA LYS A 102 12.23 4.49 8.04
C LYS A 102 11.89 5.68 7.13
N GLY A 103 11.93 5.48 5.82
CA GLY A 103 11.71 6.47 4.78
C GLY A 103 10.32 6.42 4.16
N ASN A 104 10.04 7.41 3.33
CA ASN A 104 8.85 7.47 2.50
C ASN A 104 9.20 7.11 1.05
N VAL A 105 8.71 5.98 0.54
CA VAL A 105 8.95 5.60 -0.87
C VAL A 105 8.22 6.53 -1.85
N ALA A 106 7.17 7.23 -1.41
CA ALA A 106 6.45 8.22 -2.19
C ALA A 106 6.97 9.67 -2.00
N HIS A 107 8.22 9.84 -1.55
CA HIS A 107 8.80 11.16 -1.24
C HIS A 107 8.82 12.14 -2.44
N THR A 108 8.74 11.64 -3.67
CA THR A 108 8.68 12.48 -4.88
C THR A 108 7.32 13.16 -5.09
N VAL A 109 6.27 12.72 -4.37
CA VAL A 109 4.93 13.34 -4.41
C VAL A 109 4.84 14.42 -3.33
N CYS A 110 5.54 15.53 -3.56
CA CYS A 110 5.53 16.71 -2.69
C CYS A 110 4.66 17.86 -3.25
N ASP A 111 4.41 17.87 -4.57
CA ASP A 111 3.63 18.90 -5.25
C ASP A 111 2.12 18.59 -5.29
N GLU A 112 1.30 19.62 -5.07
CA GLU A 112 -0.15 19.51 -5.05
C GLU A 112 -0.74 19.21 -6.44
N ALA A 113 -0.13 19.69 -7.52
CA ALA A 113 -0.63 19.40 -8.86
C ALA A 113 -0.42 17.92 -9.22
N VAL A 114 0.73 17.34 -8.87
CA VAL A 114 0.99 15.89 -9.02
C VAL A 114 0.04 15.07 -8.15
N PHE A 115 -0.07 15.40 -6.86
CA PHE A 115 -0.99 14.71 -5.96
C PHE A 115 -2.45 14.80 -6.43
N GLY A 116 -2.88 15.98 -6.88
CA GLY A 116 -4.21 16.20 -7.42
C GLY A 116 -4.48 15.36 -8.68
N LYS A 117 -3.49 15.17 -9.55
CA LYS A 117 -3.62 14.27 -10.72
C LYS A 117 -3.83 12.81 -10.29
N ILE A 118 -3.07 12.34 -9.31
CA ILE A 118 -3.19 10.97 -8.76
C ILE A 118 -4.60 10.77 -8.18
N ARG A 119 -5.05 11.69 -7.31
CA ARG A 119 -6.40 11.62 -6.71
C ARG A 119 -7.49 11.61 -7.77
N ARG A 120 -7.41 12.53 -8.75
CA ARG A 120 -8.40 12.60 -9.84
C ARG A 120 -8.44 11.31 -10.65
N ALA A 121 -7.30 10.66 -10.92
CA ALA A 121 -7.26 9.40 -11.64
C ALA A 121 -8.04 8.30 -10.87
N PHE A 122 -7.79 8.16 -9.57
CA PHE A 122 -8.53 7.19 -8.74
C PHE A 122 -10.03 7.51 -8.65
N THR A 123 -10.38 8.75 -8.32
CA THR A 123 -11.79 9.17 -8.18
C THR A 123 -12.55 8.99 -9.49
N ARG A 124 -11.98 9.44 -10.62
CA ARG A 124 -12.64 9.33 -11.92
C ARG A 124 -12.81 7.88 -12.36
N THR A 125 -11.81 7.03 -12.10
CA THR A 125 -11.90 5.61 -12.42
C THR A 125 -12.97 4.92 -11.57
N ASP A 126 -13.06 5.23 -10.27
CA ASP A 126 -14.12 4.71 -9.39
C ASP A 126 -15.51 5.12 -9.87
N GLU A 127 -15.71 6.39 -10.25
CA GLU A 127 -16.97 6.88 -10.82
C GLU A 127 -17.39 6.07 -12.06
N VAL A 128 -16.47 5.87 -13.01
CA VAL A 128 -16.73 5.12 -14.24
C VAL A 128 -17.03 3.67 -13.93
N LEU A 129 -16.26 3.01 -13.06
CA LEU A 129 -16.46 1.60 -12.69
C LEU A 129 -17.75 1.37 -11.89
N ARG A 130 -18.24 2.38 -11.14
CA ARG A 130 -19.55 2.31 -10.48
C ARG A 130 -20.69 2.48 -11.47
N ALA A 131 -20.53 3.35 -12.45
CA ALA A 131 -21.51 3.58 -13.50
C ALA A 131 -21.57 2.42 -14.51
N GLN A 132 -20.43 1.85 -14.85
CA GLN A 132 -20.29 0.73 -15.78
C GLN A 132 -19.99 -0.57 -15.02
N LYS A 133 -20.94 -1.52 -15.03
CA LYS A 133 -20.78 -2.84 -14.38
C LYS A 133 -19.69 -3.75 -15.01
N SER A 134 -18.87 -3.23 -15.93
CA SER A 134 -17.82 -4.01 -16.59
C SER A 134 -16.62 -3.16 -16.97
N LEU A 135 -15.42 -3.70 -16.78
CA LEU A 135 -14.12 -3.21 -17.27
C LEU A 135 -13.97 -3.30 -18.81
N LYS A 136 -15.07 -3.17 -19.55
CA LYS A 136 -15.03 -3.13 -21.01
C LYS A 136 -14.63 -1.71 -21.40
N PHE A 137 -13.37 -1.55 -21.81
CA PHE A 137 -12.73 -0.31 -22.27
C PHE A 137 -12.26 0.64 -21.16
N LEU A 138 -11.02 0.44 -20.74
CA LEU A 138 -10.06 1.51 -20.47
C LEU A 138 -9.09 1.57 -21.65
#